data_AF-A0A923XTT4-F1
#
_entry.id   AF-A0A923XTT4-F1
#
_cell.length_a   1.000
_cell.length_b   1.000
_cell.length_c   1.000
_cell.angle_alpha   90.00
_cell.angle_beta   90.00
_cell.angle_gamma   90.00
#
_symmetry.space_group_name_H-M   'P 1'
#
loop_
_entity.id
_entity.type
_entity.pdbx_description
1 polymer ?
#
loop_
_entity_poly.entity_id
_entity_poly.type
_entity_poly.pdbx_seq_one_letter_code
_entity_poly.pdbx_strand_id
1 'polypeptide(L)'
;MFNNLDFLQKFETEKEFQIPFLKSSFEDNIWSLELNKTKKQNTVIDFNIPLKDGVLLTHTRNYKTLYTFKKLIMNLFYLDEMYLNSEATILARLYGILHLFNLINFYDDGSFAKNGFKSVDKDQLLFLFNKKLHNPILFDLYSGQEKLASFLESEGIKIPANLTNADILQIEKLLKTKNIDLQKALFPNLFLGVQFSLSNVLLNKVNHKYIREYSSYFRNDETSSHSVDSTIQNLLTGIKLMNKMHSDTDHNCSLPFKSELEFILNYNFNGKEIKHFETYPVESIFKIMQSCLDFHFEYGKDITKSFCSFLNSIESDGLSNNKLKIIIDKNYLDNLTIKSSSSKLKSLGVSCYYMETNENYFKNIRANKSLLSLLKVYYGCVQFVVGALMARRQSEISSMEIGCFDESNLQLSFRKSKSYIHSFGIRDYISLPTTEVVIDMLKNINEIAKKLNNNESNKLFVFPNTWTPWNAKRDKHNFYENLDTLFDYLEVDLINDKRPYIRQHQLRRFFAMAFFWSKGFKSIDTLRWFLGHTNAEHVYHYIQENLDGQVMNNVKAQYITENIENHNNLKELLKTKFGVVSYDMIDKDDLADYVNTLLENKLITVEPEFLDDDKNNQFEIIVKVKNHG
;
A
#
# COMPACT_ATOMS: atom_id res chain seq x y z
N MET A 1 13.89 -27.14 49.90
CA MET A 1 13.92 -27.18 48.42
C MET A 1 12.69 -27.93 47.95
N PHE A 2 11.64 -27.20 47.55
CA PHE A 2 10.51 -27.76 46.81
C PHE A 2 10.59 -27.16 45.40
N ASN A 3 10.53 -28.03 44.38
CA ASN A 3 10.76 -27.67 42.98
C ASN A 3 9.70 -26.71 42.46
N ASN A 4 10.16 -25.64 41.80
CA ASN A 4 9.38 -24.49 41.35
C ASN A 4 8.68 -24.72 39.98
N LEU A 5 8.30 -25.95 39.66
CA LEU A 5 7.84 -26.34 38.31
C LEU A 5 6.45 -26.99 38.28
N ASP A 6 5.81 -27.22 39.43
CA ASP A 6 4.50 -27.92 39.50
C ASP A 6 3.31 -27.09 38.98
N PHE A 7 3.48 -25.79 38.72
CA PHE A 7 2.42 -24.95 38.14
C PHE A 7 2.33 -25.04 36.61
N LEU A 8 3.32 -25.63 35.93
CA LEU A 8 3.36 -25.78 34.48
C LEU A 8 2.51 -26.96 33.97
N GLN A 9 2.11 -27.88 34.85
CA GLN A 9 1.38 -29.10 34.47
C GLN A 9 -0.15 -28.94 34.36
N LYS A 10 -0.71 -27.73 34.51
CA LYS A 10 -2.18 -27.52 34.54
C LYS A 10 -2.82 -27.16 33.20
N PHE A 11 -2.07 -27.13 32.10
CA PHE A 11 -2.55 -26.74 30.78
C PHE A 11 -2.76 -27.93 29.84
N GLU A 12 -3.60 -28.89 30.23
CA GLU A 12 -4.02 -29.94 29.29
C GLU A 12 -5.47 -29.75 28.85
N THR A 13 -5.66 -29.91 27.53
CA THR A 13 -6.91 -30.15 26.78
C THR A 13 -7.66 -28.96 26.16
N GLU A 14 -7.07 -28.37 25.12
CA GLU A 14 -7.83 -28.01 23.90
C GLU A 14 -7.06 -28.59 22.71
N LYS A 15 -7.76 -29.20 21.73
CA LYS A 15 -7.12 -29.76 20.54
C LYS A 15 -6.30 -28.68 19.83
N GLU A 16 -4.99 -28.69 20.03
CA GLU A 16 -4.07 -27.77 19.39
C GLU A 16 -4.10 -28.00 17.88
N PHE A 17 -4.79 -27.12 17.15
CA PHE A 17 -4.36 -26.83 15.79
C PHE A 17 -2.91 -26.32 15.90
N GLN A 18 -1.95 -27.13 15.48
CA GLN A 18 -0.55 -26.75 15.52
C GLN A 18 -0.35 -25.54 14.59
N ILE A 19 -0.07 -24.37 15.17
CA ILE A 19 0.18 -23.14 14.41
C ILE A 19 1.53 -23.32 13.70
N PRO A 20 1.59 -23.44 12.36
CA PRO A 20 2.78 -23.96 11.65
C PRO A 20 4.06 -23.13 11.85
N PHE A 21 3.88 -21.83 12.11
CA PHE A 21 4.96 -20.85 12.28
C PHE A 21 5.35 -20.59 13.73
N LEU A 22 4.61 -21.07 14.74
CA LEU A 22 4.98 -20.93 16.15
C LEU A 22 5.82 -22.15 16.56
N LYS A 23 7.05 -21.92 17.04
CA LYS A 23 7.98 -23.00 17.44
C LYS A 23 8.08 -23.25 18.94
N SER A 24 7.56 -22.32 19.72
CA SER A 24 7.55 -22.40 21.17
C SER A 24 6.25 -22.98 21.67
N SER A 25 6.30 -23.59 22.85
CA SER A 25 5.12 -24.06 23.56
C SER A 25 4.39 -22.89 24.21
N PHE A 26 3.10 -23.06 24.51
CA PHE A 26 2.29 -22.01 25.14
C PHE A 26 2.89 -21.53 26.47
N GLU A 27 3.52 -22.42 27.21
CA GLU A 27 4.11 -22.19 28.54
C GLU A 27 5.38 -21.35 28.48
N ASP A 28 6.13 -21.38 27.37
CA ASP A 28 7.45 -20.76 27.26
C ASP A 28 7.39 -19.25 27.52
N ASN A 29 8.35 -18.73 28.30
CA ASN A 29 8.48 -17.29 28.55
C ASN A 29 8.97 -16.51 27.31
N ILE A 30 9.49 -17.22 26.31
CA ILE A 30 9.99 -16.64 25.07
C ILE A 30 9.40 -17.44 23.91
N TRP A 31 8.58 -16.78 23.09
CA TRP A 31 8.01 -17.38 21.90
C TRP A 31 8.83 -17.05 20.66
N SER A 32 9.21 -18.08 19.90
CA SER A 32 9.88 -17.96 18.61
C SER A 32 8.92 -18.26 17.47
N LEU A 33 8.78 -17.32 16.54
CA LEU A 33 8.01 -17.44 15.32
C LEU A 33 8.94 -17.58 14.12
N GLU A 34 8.81 -18.68 13.38
CA GLU A 34 9.50 -18.92 12.12
C GLU A 34 8.64 -18.38 10.96
N LEU A 35 8.83 -17.10 10.67
CA LEU A 35 8.21 -16.43 9.53
C LEU A 35 9.28 -16.27 8.43
N ASN A 36 9.13 -17.04 7.35
CA ASN A 36 9.97 -17.10 6.13
C ASN A 36 11.28 -17.93 6.17
N LYS A 37 11.53 -18.70 5.09
CA LYS A 37 12.79 -19.43 4.80
C LYS A 37 13.92 -18.55 4.23
N THR A 38 13.65 -17.29 3.86
CA THR A 38 14.61 -16.41 3.15
C THR A 38 15.21 -15.27 3.99
N LYS A 39 14.78 -15.09 5.24
CA LYS A 39 15.43 -14.19 6.20
C LYS A 39 15.87 -14.99 7.43
N LYS A 40 17.17 -14.95 7.74
CA LYS A 40 17.84 -15.76 8.77
C LYS A 40 17.47 -15.43 10.24
N GLN A 41 16.33 -14.78 10.52
CA GLN A 41 16.03 -14.29 11.87
C GLN A 41 14.58 -14.54 12.27
N ASN A 42 14.39 -15.40 13.28
CA ASN A 42 13.11 -15.68 13.89
C ASN A 42 12.57 -14.40 14.56
N THR A 43 11.26 -14.17 14.47
CA THR A 43 10.60 -13.13 15.27
C THR A 43 10.42 -13.68 16.67
N VAL A 44 10.86 -12.94 17.69
CA VAL A 44 10.80 -13.37 19.09
C VAL A 44 9.86 -12.48 19.88
N ILE A 45 9.00 -13.08 20.70
CA ILE A 45 8.18 -12.41 21.71
C ILE A 45 8.72 -12.83 23.07
N ASP A 46 9.34 -11.90 23.79
CA ASP A 46 9.87 -12.13 25.13
C ASP A 46 8.88 -11.59 26.17
N PHE A 47 8.31 -12.47 27.00
CA PHE A 47 7.36 -12.09 28.04
C PHE A 47 8.04 -11.63 29.34
N ASN A 48 9.37 -11.67 29.44
CA ASN A 48 10.13 -11.23 30.62
C ASN A 48 10.22 -9.69 30.71
N ILE A 49 9.08 -9.03 30.66
CA ILE A 49 8.97 -7.57 30.68
C ILE A 49 8.48 -7.11 32.05
N PRO A 50 9.16 -6.11 32.65
CA PRO A 50 8.69 -5.53 33.89
C PRO A 50 7.39 -4.74 33.65
N LEU A 51 6.42 -4.95 34.53
CA LEU A 51 5.25 -4.08 34.65
C LEU A 51 5.66 -2.77 35.32
N LYS A 52 4.75 -1.79 35.36
CA LYS A 52 5.05 -0.46 35.93
C LYS A 52 5.57 -0.48 37.37
N ASP A 53 5.19 -1.48 38.15
CA ASP A 53 5.68 -1.67 39.52
C ASP A 53 7.00 -2.43 39.62
N GLY A 54 7.67 -2.69 38.49
CA GLY A 54 9.00 -3.29 38.39
C GLY A 54 9.01 -4.82 38.39
N VAL A 55 7.89 -5.48 38.65
CA VAL A 55 7.84 -6.95 38.66
C VAL A 55 7.56 -7.49 37.27
N LEU A 56 8.25 -8.57 36.91
CA LEU A 56 8.12 -9.21 35.60
C LEU A 56 6.71 -9.74 35.36
N LEU A 57 6.21 -9.59 34.12
CA LEU A 57 4.95 -10.20 33.68
C LEU A 57 4.96 -11.73 33.84
N THR A 58 6.13 -12.38 33.75
CA THR A 58 6.34 -13.82 33.98
C THR A 58 6.33 -14.23 35.45
N HIS A 59 6.23 -13.28 36.38
CA HIS A 59 6.11 -13.58 37.81
C HIS A 59 4.75 -14.23 38.12
N THR A 60 4.73 -15.20 39.04
CA THR A 60 3.54 -16.01 39.40
C THR A 60 2.31 -15.16 39.76
N ARG A 61 2.50 -14.06 40.49
CA ARG A 61 1.42 -13.11 40.84
C ARG A 61 0.69 -12.52 39.62
N ASN A 62 1.38 -12.43 38.47
CA ASN A 62 0.88 -11.86 37.22
C ASN A 62 0.31 -12.94 36.28
N TYR A 63 0.19 -14.19 36.74
CA TYR A 63 -0.24 -15.35 35.94
C TYR A 63 -1.48 -15.07 35.10
N LYS A 64 -2.55 -14.53 35.70
CA LYS A 64 -3.82 -14.29 34.97
C LYS A 64 -3.62 -13.27 33.85
N THR A 65 -2.83 -12.23 34.08
CA THR A 65 -2.48 -11.22 33.08
C THR A 65 -1.68 -11.83 31.93
N LEU A 66 -0.61 -12.57 32.25
CA LEU A 66 0.21 -13.25 31.25
C LEU A 66 -0.60 -14.26 30.43
N TYR A 67 -1.40 -15.08 31.10
CA TYR A 67 -2.25 -16.09 30.47
C TYR A 67 -3.24 -15.46 29.50
N THR A 68 -3.94 -14.42 29.94
CA THR A 68 -4.88 -13.65 29.09
C THR A 68 -4.17 -13.07 27.87
N PHE A 69 -2.97 -12.52 28.05
CA PHE A 69 -2.20 -11.94 26.96
C PHE A 69 -1.73 -12.99 25.95
N LYS A 70 -1.23 -14.14 26.42
CA LYS A 70 -0.86 -15.27 25.57
C LYS A 70 -2.06 -15.83 24.81
N LYS A 71 -3.21 -16.03 25.47
CA LYS A 71 -4.46 -16.46 24.84
C LYS A 71 -4.96 -15.46 23.78
N LEU A 72 -4.80 -14.15 24.02
CA LEU A 72 -5.13 -13.12 23.04
C LEU A 72 -4.29 -13.26 21.75
N ILE A 73 -2.98 -13.50 21.89
CA ILE A 73 -2.08 -13.73 20.75
C ILE A 73 -2.41 -15.05 20.04
N MET A 74 -2.73 -16.12 20.79
CA MET A 74 -3.15 -17.40 20.20
C MET A 74 -4.46 -17.26 19.40
N ASN A 75 -5.46 -16.57 19.95
CA ASN A 75 -6.71 -16.27 19.27
C ASN A 75 -6.51 -15.47 17.99
N LEU A 76 -5.52 -14.56 17.95
CA LEU A 76 -5.12 -13.91 16.70
C LEU A 76 -4.66 -14.95 15.68
N PHE A 77 -3.76 -15.86 16.07
CA PHE A 77 -3.18 -16.87 15.19
C PHE A 77 -4.18 -17.92 14.70
N TYR A 78 -5.24 -18.20 15.46
CA TYR A 78 -6.31 -19.11 15.07
C TYR A 78 -7.33 -18.51 14.08
N LEU A 79 -7.31 -17.21 13.81
CA LEU A 79 -8.19 -16.65 12.79
C LEU A 79 -7.86 -17.24 11.41
N ASP A 80 -8.87 -17.74 10.69
CA ASP A 80 -8.73 -18.27 9.32
C ASP A 80 -7.98 -17.30 8.39
N GLU A 81 -8.22 -16.00 8.57
CA GLU A 81 -7.54 -14.93 7.83
C GLU A 81 -6.02 -14.91 8.04
N MET A 82 -5.47 -15.41 9.15
CA MET A 82 -4.01 -15.46 9.36
C MET A 82 -3.35 -16.41 8.38
N TYR A 83 -4.00 -17.52 8.05
CA TYR A 83 -3.51 -18.47 7.05
C TYR A 83 -3.63 -17.93 5.62
N LEU A 84 -4.51 -16.95 5.39
CA LEU A 84 -4.74 -16.30 4.09
C LEU A 84 -3.89 -15.03 3.88
N ASN A 85 -3.39 -14.44 4.97
CA ASN A 85 -2.71 -13.16 4.95
C ASN A 85 -1.21 -13.28 4.66
N SER A 86 -0.61 -12.22 4.10
CA SER A 86 0.85 -12.17 3.94
C SER A 86 1.55 -12.09 5.30
N GLU A 87 2.78 -12.60 5.41
CA GLU A 87 3.59 -12.50 6.65
C GLU A 87 3.67 -11.07 7.20
N ALA A 88 3.81 -10.08 6.30
CA ALA A 88 3.82 -8.66 6.69
C ALA A 88 2.51 -8.22 7.35
N THR A 89 1.38 -8.76 6.91
CA THR A 89 0.06 -8.50 7.50
C THR A 89 -0.08 -9.21 8.85
N ILE A 90 0.39 -10.46 8.96
CA ILE A 90 0.41 -11.22 10.22
C ILE A 90 1.22 -10.44 11.27
N LEU A 91 2.44 -10.02 10.92
CA LEU A 91 3.30 -9.20 11.77
C LEU A 91 2.66 -7.87 12.13
N ALA A 92 2.02 -7.18 11.19
CA ALA A 92 1.35 -5.90 11.47
C ALA A 92 0.22 -6.05 12.51
N ARG A 93 -0.57 -7.13 12.42
CA ARG A 93 -1.65 -7.41 13.39
C ARG A 93 -1.09 -7.85 14.75
N LEU A 94 -0.08 -8.72 14.77
CA LEU A 94 0.64 -9.10 15.98
C LEU A 94 1.24 -7.88 16.68
N TYR A 95 1.94 -7.03 15.94
CA TYR A 95 2.52 -5.80 16.47
C TYR A 95 1.45 -4.82 16.96
N GLY A 96 0.25 -4.82 16.37
CA GLY A 96 -0.91 -4.13 16.93
C GLY A 96 -1.22 -4.54 18.36
N ILE A 97 -1.33 -5.85 18.62
CA ILE A 97 -1.60 -6.39 19.96
C ILE A 97 -0.45 -6.07 20.93
N LEU A 98 0.80 -6.26 20.50
CA LEU A 98 1.96 -5.92 21.34
C LEU A 98 2.05 -4.41 21.64
N HIS A 99 1.71 -3.55 20.68
CA HIS A 99 1.65 -2.11 20.90
C HIS A 99 0.50 -1.71 21.82
N LEU A 100 -0.66 -2.36 21.74
CA LEU A 100 -1.75 -2.14 22.69
C LEU A 100 -1.28 -2.44 24.13
N PHE A 101 -0.58 -3.56 24.33
CA PHE A 101 0.00 -3.88 25.64
C PHE A 101 1.04 -2.84 26.07
N ASN A 102 1.95 -2.43 25.19
CA ASN A 102 2.93 -1.39 25.50
C ASN A 102 2.26 -0.10 25.98
N LEU A 103 1.17 0.32 25.33
CA LEU A 103 0.42 1.51 25.72
C LEU A 103 -0.20 1.35 27.10
N ILE A 104 -0.87 0.24 27.36
CA ILE A 104 -1.48 -0.07 28.65
C ILE A 104 -0.41 -0.07 29.76
N ASN A 105 0.71 -0.78 29.57
CA ASN A 105 1.75 -0.87 30.59
C ASN A 105 2.52 0.44 30.80
N PHE A 106 2.81 1.19 29.73
CA PHE A 106 3.58 2.43 29.83
C PHE A 106 2.79 3.56 30.52
N TYR A 107 1.51 3.69 30.18
CA TYR A 107 0.61 4.71 30.74
C TYR A 107 -0.20 4.20 31.95
N ASP A 108 0.07 2.98 32.42
CA ASP A 108 -0.55 2.43 33.62
C ASP A 108 -0.43 3.42 34.78
N ASP A 109 -1.43 3.58 35.62
CA ASP A 109 -1.35 4.35 36.87
C ASP A 109 -0.98 3.46 38.08
N GLY A 110 -0.72 2.18 37.82
CA GLY A 110 -0.46 1.11 38.78
C GLY A 110 -1.66 0.16 38.92
N SER A 111 -2.82 0.50 38.36
CA SER A 111 -4.00 -0.35 38.37
C SER A 111 -3.80 -1.62 37.53
N PHE A 112 -3.19 -1.52 36.35
CA PHE A 112 -2.93 -2.65 35.47
C PHE A 112 -1.85 -3.57 36.04
N ALA A 113 -0.76 -3.03 36.58
CA ALA A 113 0.27 -3.83 37.24
C ALA A 113 -0.29 -4.66 38.41
N LYS A 114 -1.30 -4.13 39.11
CA LYS A 114 -1.95 -4.79 40.26
C LYS A 114 -3.06 -5.76 39.87
N ASN A 115 -3.93 -5.38 38.92
CA ASN A 115 -5.19 -6.07 38.64
C ASN A 115 -5.26 -6.68 37.23
N GLY A 116 -4.22 -6.52 36.41
CA GLY A 116 -4.20 -6.99 35.03
C GLY A 116 -5.24 -6.30 34.15
N PHE A 117 -5.68 -6.96 33.07
CA PHE A 117 -6.64 -6.33 32.15
C PHE A 117 -8.02 -6.04 32.76
N LYS A 118 -8.35 -6.56 33.94
CA LYS A 118 -9.61 -6.22 34.63
C LYS A 118 -9.71 -4.76 35.04
N SER A 119 -8.59 -4.07 35.25
CA SER A 119 -8.61 -2.64 35.56
C SER A 119 -8.70 -1.75 34.34
N VAL A 120 -8.62 -2.32 33.13
CA VAL A 120 -8.66 -1.53 31.89
C VAL A 120 -10.10 -1.18 31.58
N ASP A 121 -10.45 0.09 31.74
CA ASP A 121 -11.79 0.62 31.44
C ASP A 121 -11.82 1.44 30.14
N LYS A 122 -13.02 1.89 29.74
CA LYS A 122 -13.20 2.70 28.53
C LYS A 122 -12.46 4.03 28.58
N ASP A 123 -12.32 4.66 29.75
CA ASP A 123 -11.73 5.99 29.87
C ASP A 123 -10.22 5.90 29.67
N GLN A 124 -9.59 4.88 30.27
CA GLN A 124 -8.20 4.51 30.00
C GLN A 124 -7.99 4.18 28.52
N LEU A 125 -8.82 3.29 27.93
CA LEU A 125 -8.68 2.94 26.51
C LEU A 125 -8.84 4.16 25.61
N LEU A 126 -9.83 5.00 25.85
CA LEU A 126 -10.07 6.22 25.07
C LEU A 126 -8.86 7.17 25.16
N PHE A 127 -8.29 7.34 26.35
CA PHE A 127 -7.06 8.11 26.54
C PHE A 127 -5.90 7.55 25.72
N LEU A 128 -5.65 6.23 25.76
CA LEU A 128 -4.55 5.59 25.02
C LEU A 128 -4.70 5.75 23.50
N PHE A 129 -5.90 5.52 22.98
CA PHE A 129 -6.18 5.65 21.55
C PHE A 129 -6.05 7.09 21.09
N ASN A 130 -6.58 8.06 21.85
CA ASN A 130 -6.39 9.48 21.56
C ASN A 130 -4.92 9.88 21.63
N LYS A 131 -4.15 9.44 22.63
CA LYS A 131 -2.71 9.69 22.71
C LYS A 131 -1.96 9.19 21.49
N LYS A 132 -2.29 7.98 21.02
CA LYS A 132 -1.70 7.38 19.81
C LYS A 132 -2.09 8.14 18.53
N LEU A 133 -3.32 8.62 18.43
CA LEU A 133 -3.78 9.43 17.29
C LEU A 133 -3.07 10.79 17.22
N HIS A 134 -2.89 11.45 18.37
CA HIS A 134 -2.18 12.74 18.44
C HIS A 134 -0.66 12.59 18.24
N ASN A 135 -0.09 11.43 18.60
CA ASN A 135 1.34 11.15 18.49
C ASN A 135 1.58 9.86 17.67
N PRO A 136 1.48 9.92 16.33
CA PRO A 136 1.64 8.74 15.49
C PRO A 136 3.06 8.17 15.54
N ILE A 137 4.07 9.01 15.78
CA ILE A 137 5.47 8.62 15.92
C ILE A 137 5.68 7.98 17.30
N LEU A 138 6.06 6.69 17.31
CA LEU A 138 6.26 5.93 18.55
C LEU A 138 7.34 6.53 19.45
N PHE A 139 8.36 7.15 18.87
CA PHE A 139 9.44 7.81 19.62
C PHE A 139 8.89 8.92 20.51
N ASP A 140 8.11 9.84 19.96
CA ASP A 140 7.53 10.94 20.73
C ASP A 140 6.43 10.45 21.68
N LEU A 141 5.65 9.44 21.27
CA LEU A 141 4.59 8.83 22.09
C LEU A 141 5.09 8.24 23.42
N TYR A 142 6.35 7.80 23.47
CA TYR A 142 6.97 7.24 24.68
C TYR A 142 7.99 8.19 25.32
N SER A 143 7.84 9.51 25.11
CA SER A 143 8.73 10.56 25.63
C SER A 143 10.20 10.37 25.20
N GLY A 144 10.41 9.94 23.96
CA GLY A 144 11.74 9.57 23.46
C GLY A 144 12.73 10.73 23.49
N GLN A 145 12.29 11.98 23.26
CA GLN A 145 13.17 13.15 23.26
C GLN A 145 13.79 13.39 24.65
N GLU A 146 12.95 13.43 25.69
CA GLU A 146 13.38 13.61 27.08
C GLU A 146 14.31 12.48 27.55
N LYS A 147 13.95 11.24 27.20
CA LYS A 147 14.74 10.06 27.52
C LYS A 147 16.09 10.07 26.81
N LEU A 148 16.12 10.44 25.52
CA LEU A 148 17.36 10.53 24.75
C LEU A 148 18.27 11.62 25.31
N ALA A 149 17.73 12.80 25.63
CA ALA A 149 18.50 13.89 26.22
C ALA A 149 19.12 13.46 27.56
N SER A 150 18.30 12.91 28.45
CA SER A 150 18.75 12.41 29.77
C SER A 150 19.80 11.32 29.64
N PHE A 151 19.62 10.40 28.69
CA PHE A 151 20.57 9.30 28.44
C PHE A 151 21.92 9.81 27.93
N LEU A 152 21.92 10.69 26.91
CA LEU A 152 23.15 11.25 26.36
C LEU A 152 23.92 12.07 27.40
N GLU A 153 23.21 12.82 28.24
CA GLU A 153 23.81 13.53 29.37
C GLU A 153 24.46 12.58 30.38
N SER A 154 23.76 11.50 30.78
CA SER A 154 24.31 10.49 31.70
C SER A 154 25.55 9.77 31.15
N GLU A 155 25.66 9.66 29.82
CA GLU A 155 26.80 9.07 29.12
C GLU A 155 27.94 10.07 28.84
N GLY A 156 27.78 11.33 29.26
CA GLY A 156 28.75 12.41 29.05
C GLY A 156 28.85 12.90 27.60
N ILE A 157 27.85 12.61 26.76
CA ILE A 157 27.83 12.97 25.34
C ILE A 157 27.16 14.35 25.19
N LYS A 158 27.97 15.38 24.94
CA LYS A 158 27.45 16.73 24.68
C LYS A 158 26.99 16.88 23.23
N ILE A 159 25.79 17.43 23.05
CA ILE A 159 25.25 17.77 21.73
C ILE A 159 25.70 19.20 21.37
N PRO A 160 26.41 19.40 20.25
CA PRO A 160 26.78 20.73 19.77
C PRO A 160 25.55 21.61 19.49
N ALA A 161 25.68 22.93 19.69
CA ALA A 161 24.59 23.88 19.42
C ALA A 161 24.18 23.92 17.93
N ASN A 162 25.14 23.75 17.01
CA ASN A 162 24.90 23.65 15.58
C ASN A 162 25.21 22.22 15.12
N LEU A 163 24.21 21.35 15.21
CA LEU A 163 24.38 19.93 14.91
C LEU A 163 24.47 19.68 13.39
N THR A 164 25.51 18.97 12.95
CA THR A 164 25.67 18.52 11.57
C THR A 164 25.48 17.00 11.42
N ASN A 165 25.30 16.53 10.18
CA ASN A 165 25.30 15.08 9.90
C ASN A 165 26.63 14.41 10.32
N ALA A 166 27.75 15.14 10.26
CA ALA A 166 29.06 14.62 10.65
C ALA A 166 29.14 14.38 12.17
N ASP A 167 28.59 15.30 12.97
CA ASP A 167 28.53 15.19 14.43
C ASP A 167 27.68 14.00 14.86
N ILE A 168 26.53 13.77 14.20
CA ILE A 168 25.70 12.59 14.44
C ILE A 168 26.46 11.30 14.13
N LEU A 169 27.21 11.27 13.04
CA LEU A 169 28.02 10.10 12.69
C LEU A 169 29.10 9.82 13.74
N GLN A 170 29.65 10.86 14.38
CA GLN A 170 30.58 10.71 15.49
C GLN A 170 29.88 10.17 16.74
N ILE A 171 28.70 10.68 17.09
CA ILE A 171 27.89 10.16 18.21
C ILE A 171 27.55 8.68 17.99
N GLU A 172 27.10 8.31 16.80
CA GLU A 172 26.81 6.91 16.45
C GLU A 172 28.05 6.01 16.58
N LYS A 173 29.24 6.51 16.20
CA LYS A 173 30.49 5.78 16.40
C LYS A 173 30.81 5.59 17.88
N LEU A 174 30.65 6.63 18.70
CA LEU A 174 30.89 6.57 20.15
C LEU A 174 29.97 5.55 20.84
N LEU A 175 28.68 5.57 20.53
CA LEU A 175 27.71 4.61 21.06
C LEU A 175 28.08 3.17 20.69
N LYS A 176 28.52 2.94 19.44
CA LYS A 176 29.01 1.62 19.00
C LYS A 176 30.27 1.19 19.75
N THR A 177 31.23 2.08 19.99
CA THR A 177 32.44 1.74 20.75
C THR A 177 32.14 1.38 22.20
N LYS A 178 31.09 1.95 22.80
CA LYS A 178 30.60 1.61 24.14
C LYS A 178 29.70 0.37 24.18
N ASN A 179 29.44 -0.28 23.04
CA ASN A 179 28.52 -1.42 22.90
C ASN A 179 27.09 -1.13 23.42
N ILE A 180 26.62 0.10 23.25
CA ILE A 180 25.30 0.54 23.71
C ILE A 180 24.25 0.29 22.62
N ASP A 181 23.23 -0.50 22.94
CA ASP A 181 21.99 -0.57 22.17
C ASP A 181 21.04 0.53 22.64
N LEU A 182 21.05 1.66 21.92
CA LEU A 182 20.31 2.86 22.28
C LEU A 182 18.79 2.60 22.36
N GLN A 183 18.25 1.72 21.51
CA GLN A 183 16.80 1.45 21.52
C GLN A 183 16.37 0.74 22.80
N LYS A 184 17.14 -0.29 23.21
CA LYS A 184 16.92 -1.00 24.47
C LYS A 184 17.18 -0.12 25.68
N ALA A 185 18.18 0.76 25.61
CA ALA A 185 18.52 1.66 26.71
C ALA A 185 17.40 2.67 27.00
N LEU A 186 16.79 3.26 25.97
CA LEU A 186 15.72 4.25 26.13
C LEU A 186 14.37 3.62 26.47
N PHE A 187 14.10 2.43 25.94
CA PHE A 187 12.81 1.77 26.04
C PHE A 187 12.92 0.32 26.55
N PRO A 188 13.50 0.09 27.75
CA PRO A 188 13.78 -1.26 28.26
C PRO A 188 12.52 -2.07 28.58
N ASN A 189 11.40 -1.38 28.85
CA ASN A 189 10.16 -2.00 29.36
C ASN A 189 9.09 -2.20 28.27
N LEU A 190 9.45 -2.14 26.99
CA LEU A 190 8.53 -2.29 25.86
C LEU A 190 8.73 -3.65 25.18
N PHE A 191 7.64 -4.35 24.83
CA PHE A 191 7.65 -5.57 24.02
C PHE A 191 8.29 -5.35 22.66
N LEU A 192 7.83 -4.29 21.99
CA LEU A 192 8.42 -3.79 20.76
C LEU A 192 9.21 -2.54 21.07
N GLY A 193 10.53 -2.65 20.97
CA GLY A 193 11.43 -1.51 21.02
C GLY A 193 11.08 -0.48 19.94
N VAL A 194 11.30 0.79 20.25
CA VAL A 194 11.01 1.88 19.31
C VAL A 194 12.17 2.01 18.33
N GLN A 195 11.89 1.82 17.04
CA GLN A 195 12.86 2.07 15.97
C GLN A 195 12.92 3.57 15.65
N PHE A 196 14.11 4.16 15.71
CA PHE A 196 14.35 5.55 15.31
C PHE A 196 15.78 5.74 14.79
N SER A 197 16.02 6.87 14.11
CA SER A 197 17.35 7.29 13.67
C SER A 197 17.73 8.58 14.39
N LEU A 198 18.96 8.67 14.90
CA LEU A 198 19.48 9.86 15.57
C LEU A 198 19.42 11.09 14.68
N SER A 199 19.69 10.96 13.39
CA SER A 199 19.64 12.09 12.46
C SER A 199 18.22 12.65 12.30
N ASN A 200 17.21 11.78 12.22
CA ASN A 200 15.82 12.21 12.11
C ASN A 200 15.35 12.92 13.38
N VAL A 201 15.69 12.37 14.55
CA VAL A 201 15.23 12.88 15.85
C VAL A 201 15.98 14.15 16.26
N LEU A 202 17.30 14.23 16.02
CA LEU A 202 18.11 15.36 16.49
C LEU A 202 18.14 16.54 15.52
N LEU A 203 18.02 16.31 14.20
CA LEU A 203 18.00 17.41 13.22
C LEU A 203 16.57 17.86 12.86
N ASN A 204 15.53 17.24 13.42
CA ASN A 204 14.15 17.43 12.99
C ASN A 204 13.98 17.38 11.47
N LYS A 205 14.79 16.55 10.78
CA LYS A 205 14.68 16.39 9.34
C LYS A 205 13.37 15.65 9.08
N VAL A 206 12.35 16.38 8.66
CA VAL A 206 11.21 15.80 7.98
C VAL A 206 11.78 15.17 6.71
N ASN A 207 11.95 13.85 6.73
CA ASN A 207 12.26 13.09 5.52
C ASN A 207 11.06 13.23 4.58
N HIS A 208 11.05 14.28 3.76
CA HIS A 208 10.20 14.30 2.57
C HIS A 208 10.66 13.12 1.73
N LYS A 209 9.85 12.05 1.73
CA LYS A 209 10.17 10.78 1.08
C LYS A 209 10.42 10.92 -0.43
N TYR A 210 9.97 12.03 -1.03
CA TYR A 210 10.21 12.47 -2.40
C TYR A 210 9.73 13.94 -2.52
N ILE A 211 10.24 14.66 -3.52
CA ILE A 211 10.03 16.10 -3.71
C ILE A 211 8.91 16.32 -4.73
N ARG A 212 8.03 17.31 -4.48
CA ARG A 212 6.91 17.71 -5.33
C ARG A 212 6.88 19.23 -5.46
N GLU A 213 6.48 19.73 -6.61
CA GLU A 213 6.34 21.18 -6.82
C GLU A 213 5.12 21.75 -6.12
N TYR A 214 4.03 20.98 -6.12
CA TYR A 214 2.76 21.37 -5.54
C TYR A 214 2.29 20.33 -4.52
N SER A 215 1.36 20.77 -3.67
CA SER A 215 0.60 19.86 -2.83
C SER A 215 -0.28 18.93 -3.69
N SER A 216 -0.47 17.68 -3.26
CA SER A 216 -1.33 16.70 -3.89
C SER A 216 -2.82 16.96 -3.64
N TYR A 217 -3.59 16.92 -4.72
CA TYR A 217 -5.06 17.03 -4.64
C TYR A 217 -5.67 15.84 -3.89
N PHE A 218 -5.24 14.61 -4.20
CA PHE A 218 -5.79 13.37 -3.64
C PHE A 218 -5.25 12.98 -2.27
N ARG A 219 -4.13 13.57 -1.84
CA ARG A 219 -3.50 13.29 -0.56
C ARG A 219 -3.14 14.59 0.12
N ASN A 220 -3.59 14.78 1.34
CA ASN A 220 -3.12 15.91 2.14
C ASN A 220 -1.60 15.75 2.39
N ASP A 221 -0.78 16.69 1.92
CA ASP A 221 0.68 16.70 2.08
C ASP A 221 1.14 17.11 3.47
N GLU A 222 0.21 17.27 4.42
CA GLU A 222 0.57 17.22 5.82
C GLU A 222 1.21 15.85 6.09
N THR A 223 2.52 15.89 6.25
CA THR A 223 3.47 14.80 6.43
C THR A 223 3.20 13.92 7.66
N SER A 224 2.09 14.13 8.36
CA SER A 224 1.53 13.27 9.40
C SER A 224 0.34 12.45 8.89
N SER A 225 0.45 11.80 7.73
CA SER A 225 -0.67 11.07 7.12
C SER A 225 -0.80 9.64 7.65
N HIS A 226 -1.24 9.50 8.90
CA HIS A 226 -1.95 8.30 9.30
C HIS A 226 -3.43 8.67 9.35
N SER A 227 -4.27 8.04 8.52
CA SER A 227 -5.71 8.10 8.78
C SER A 227 -5.99 7.52 10.17
N VAL A 228 -7.09 7.92 10.79
CA VAL A 228 -7.55 7.31 12.06
C VAL A 228 -7.47 5.79 11.94
N ASP A 229 -8.05 5.26 10.87
CA ASP A 229 -8.00 3.85 10.56
C ASP A 229 -6.58 3.27 10.53
N SER A 230 -5.68 3.83 9.73
CA SER A 230 -4.31 3.30 9.65
C SER A 230 -3.54 3.33 10.98
N THR A 231 -3.90 4.25 11.88
CA THR A 231 -3.25 4.44 13.17
C THR A 231 -3.74 3.43 14.21
N ILE A 232 -5.05 3.21 14.28
CA ILE A 232 -5.68 2.46 15.39
C ILE A 232 -6.28 1.12 14.98
N GLN A 233 -6.46 0.79 13.70
CA GLN A 233 -7.11 -0.47 13.29
C GLN A 233 -6.41 -1.73 13.81
N ASN A 234 -5.07 -1.75 13.84
CA ASN A 234 -4.32 -2.86 14.43
C ASN A 234 -4.48 -2.94 15.96
N LEU A 235 -4.69 -1.81 16.65
CA LEU A 235 -5.01 -1.78 18.09
C LEU A 235 -6.46 -2.27 18.33
N LEU A 236 -7.41 -1.80 17.51
CA LEU A 236 -8.82 -2.24 17.56
C LEU A 236 -8.96 -3.74 17.31
N THR A 237 -8.06 -4.35 16.53
CA THR A 237 -8.04 -5.81 16.37
C THR A 237 -7.85 -6.52 17.72
N GLY A 238 -6.98 -6.00 18.59
CA GLY A 238 -6.82 -6.50 19.95
C GLY A 238 -8.10 -6.36 20.79
N ILE A 239 -8.77 -5.21 20.72
CA ILE A 239 -10.06 -4.98 21.40
C ILE A 239 -11.14 -5.94 20.91
N LYS A 240 -11.25 -6.14 19.58
CA LYS A 240 -12.20 -7.07 18.96
C LYS A 240 -11.98 -8.50 19.43
N LEU A 241 -10.72 -8.93 19.49
CA LEU A 241 -10.36 -10.27 19.97
C LEU A 241 -10.68 -10.44 21.47
N MET A 242 -10.32 -9.47 22.32
CA MET A 242 -10.69 -9.51 23.73
C MET A 242 -12.22 -9.54 23.93
N ASN A 243 -12.97 -8.82 23.10
CA ASN A 243 -14.44 -8.85 23.16
C ASN A 243 -15.00 -10.22 22.75
N LYS A 244 -14.41 -10.87 21.74
CA LYS A 244 -14.78 -12.23 21.34
C LYS A 244 -14.46 -13.25 22.43
N MET A 245 -13.33 -13.14 23.11
CA MET A 245 -12.94 -14.07 24.19
C MET A 245 -13.94 -14.12 25.36
N HIS A 246 -14.87 -13.17 25.49
CA HIS A 246 -15.97 -13.27 26.46
C HIS A 246 -16.99 -14.37 26.12
N SER A 247 -17.02 -14.88 24.88
CA SER A 247 -17.82 -16.06 24.54
C SER A 247 -17.22 -17.36 25.06
N ASP A 248 -15.93 -17.35 25.40
CA ASP A 248 -15.19 -18.54 25.84
C ASP A 248 -15.29 -18.64 27.37
N THR A 249 -15.66 -19.80 27.90
CA THR A 249 -15.83 -20.02 29.35
C THR A 249 -14.51 -20.23 30.09
N ASP A 250 -13.45 -19.53 29.69
CA ASP A 250 -12.10 -19.71 30.27
C ASP A 250 -11.92 -18.86 31.54
N HIS A 251 -12.06 -19.50 32.70
CA HIS A 251 -11.94 -18.87 34.01
C HIS A 251 -10.53 -18.36 34.36
N ASN A 252 -9.50 -18.74 33.60
CA ASN A 252 -8.14 -18.22 33.78
C ASN A 252 -7.94 -16.87 33.08
N CYS A 253 -8.78 -16.55 32.10
CA CYS A 253 -8.77 -15.26 31.44
C CYS A 253 -9.30 -14.15 32.38
N SER A 254 -8.57 -13.04 32.41
CA SER A 254 -8.87 -11.86 33.20
C SER A 254 -9.07 -10.69 32.26
N LEU A 255 -10.23 -10.64 31.61
CA LEU A 255 -10.57 -9.65 30.57
C LEU A 255 -11.15 -8.35 31.18
N PRO A 256 -11.06 -7.23 30.45
CA PRO A 256 -11.87 -6.03 30.71
C PRO A 256 -13.37 -6.36 30.68
N PHE A 257 -14.21 -5.55 31.31
CA PHE A 257 -15.66 -5.71 31.20
C PHE A 257 -16.11 -5.59 29.74
N LYS A 258 -17.01 -6.47 29.31
CA LYS A 258 -17.48 -6.54 27.92
C LYS A 258 -18.07 -5.21 27.45
N SER A 259 -18.83 -4.53 28.30
CA SER A 259 -19.43 -3.21 28.02
C SER A 259 -18.39 -2.13 27.70
N GLU A 260 -17.23 -2.17 28.36
CA GLU A 260 -16.13 -1.22 28.13
C GLU A 260 -15.49 -1.44 26.75
N LEU A 261 -15.33 -2.71 26.35
CA LEU A 261 -14.83 -3.08 25.02
C LEU A 261 -15.82 -2.71 23.92
N GLU A 262 -17.10 -3.03 24.09
CA GLU A 262 -18.17 -2.70 23.14
C GLU A 262 -18.30 -1.18 22.97
N PHE A 263 -18.13 -0.39 24.04
CA PHE A 263 -18.08 1.07 23.94
C PHE A 263 -16.97 1.54 23.00
N ILE A 264 -15.74 1.05 23.19
CA ILE A 264 -14.59 1.44 22.34
C ILE A 264 -14.77 0.99 20.89
N LEU A 265 -15.36 -0.18 20.64
CA LEU A 265 -15.62 -0.68 19.29
C LEU A 265 -16.67 0.14 18.54
N ASN A 266 -17.60 0.75 19.26
CA ASN A 266 -18.66 1.61 18.70
C ASN A 266 -18.29 3.11 18.75
N TYR A 267 -17.17 3.46 19.38
CA TYR A 267 -16.74 4.86 19.51
C TYR A 267 -16.27 5.40 18.16
N ASN A 268 -16.81 6.54 17.76
CA ASN A 268 -16.35 7.24 16.56
C ASN A 268 -15.11 8.08 16.89
N PHE A 269 -13.93 7.58 16.52
CA PHE A 269 -12.69 8.31 16.70
C PHE A 269 -12.61 9.48 15.71
N ASN A 270 -12.76 10.70 16.21
CA ASN A 270 -12.58 11.92 15.43
C ASN A 270 -11.17 11.98 14.83
N GLY A 271 -11.09 12.03 13.50
CA GLY A 271 -9.87 12.40 12.79
C GLY A 271 -10.11 12.47 11.30
N LYS A 272 -9.04 12.61 10.51
CA LYS A 272 -9.17 12.78 9.05
C LYS A 272 -9.85 11.54 8.46
N GLU A 273 -11.12 11.68 8.10
CA GLU A 273 -11.83 10.71 7.26
C GLU A 273 -10.99 10.49 6.01
N ILE A 274 -10.82 9.22 5.62
CA ILE A 274 -10.32 8.91 4.29
C ILE A 274 -11.44 9.35 3.35
N LYS A 275 -11.35 10.57 2.80
CA LYS A 275 -12.16 10.91 1.64
C LYS A 275 -11.95 9.79 0.64
N HIS A 276 -13.03 9.11 0.25
CA HIS A 276 -12.99 8.13 -0.83
C HIS A 276 -12.30 8.82 -2.00
N PHE A 277 -11.20 8.22 -2.49
CA PHE A 277 -10.36 8.83 -3.51
C PHE A 277 -11.25 9.29 -4.66
N GLU A 278 -11.41 10.60 -4.79
CA GLU A 278 -12.22 11.22 -5.83
C GLU A 278 -11.73 10.69 -7.18
N THR A 279 -12.66 10.34 -8.05
CA THR A 279 -12.36 9.92 -9.41
C THR A 279 -11.82 11.14 -10.17
N TYR A 280 -10.66 11.00 -10.80
CA TYR A 280 -10.04 12.08 -11.56
C TYR A 280 -10.78 12.30 -12.90
N PRO A 281 -10.90 13.55 -13.40
CA PRO A 281 -11.51 13.80 -14.70
C PRO A 281 -10.85 12.99 -15.81
N VAL A 282 -11.67 12.29 -16.58
CA VAL A 282 -11.22 11.36 -17.61
C VAL A 282 -10.46 12.06 -18.73
N GLU A 283 -10.90 13.26 -19.13
CA GLU A 283 -10.20 14.08 -20.12
C GLU A 283 -8.75 14.34 -19.75
N SER A 284 -8.50 14.61 -18.47
CA SER A 284 -7.15 14.86 -17.98
C SER A 284 -6.27 13.60 -18.02
N ILE A 285 -6.85 12.40 -17.80
CA ILE A 285 -6.12 11.13 -17.99
C ILE A 285 -5.72 10.96 -19.46
N PHE A 286 -6.63 11.24 -20.39
CA PHE A 286 -6.33 11.16 -21.82
C PHE A 286 -5.24 12.14 -22.25
N LYS A 287 -5.28 13.40 -21.78
CA LYS A 287 -4.22 14.39 -22.03
C LYS A 287 -2.85 13.91 -21.55
N ILE A 288 -2.77 13.41 -20.31
CA ILE A 288 -1.51 12.89 -19.76
C ILE A 288 -1.05 11.67 -20.55
N MET A 289 -1.96 10.76 -20.90
CA MET A 289 -1.64 9.58 -21.69
C MET A 289 -1.08 9.97 -23.06
N GLN A 290 -1.68 10.94 -23.74
CA GLN A 290 -1.17 11.50 -24.99
C GLN A 290 0.26 12.02 -24.81
N SER A 291 0.51 12.88 -23.83
CA SER A 291 1.86 13.40 -23.57
C SER A 291 2.86 12.29 -23.24
N CYS A 292 2.44 11.23 -22.55
CA CYS A 292 3.30 10.06 -22.27
C CYS A 292 3.69 9.31 -23.55
N LEU A 293 2.74 9.16 -24.48
CA LEU A 293 2.96 8.49 -25.76
C LEU A 293 3.84 9.35 -26.68
N ASP A 294 3.56 10.65 -26.78
CA ASP A 294 4.37 11.60 -27.54
C ASP A 294 5.83 11.59 -27.04
N PHE A 295 6.02 11.68 -25.71
CA PHE A 295 7.34 11.61 -25.10
C PHE A 295 8.05 10.28 -25.38
N HIS A 296 7.33 9.16 -25.39
CA HIS A 296 7.89 7.85 -25.71
C HIS A 296 8.35 7.77 -27.17
N PHE A 297 7.51 8.17 -28.12
CA PHE A 297 7.85 8.15 -29.54
C PHE A 297 8.97 9.12 -29.87
N GLU A 298 8.99 10.28 -29.21
CA GLU A 298 9.99 11.31 -29.48
C GLU A 298 11.34 11.01 -28.80
N TYR A 299 11.37 10.60 -27.54
CA TYR A 299 12.60 10.52 -26.74
C TYR A 299 12.91 9.16 -26.11
N GLY A 300 11.94 8.24 -26.05
CA GLY A 300 12.07 7.00 -25.28
C GLY A 300 13.30 6.15 -25.65
N LYS A 301 13.53 5.94 -26.95
CA LYS A 301 14.68 5.17 -27.46
C LYS A 301 16.01 5.89 -27.23
N ASP A 302 16.06 7.21 -27.40
CA ASP A 302 17.24 8.02 -27.15
C ASP A 302 17.67 7.99 -25.68
N ILE A 303 16.70 8.13 -24.76
CA ILE A 303 16.94 8.05 -23.31
C ILE A 303 17.50 6.69 -22.92
N THR A 304 16.83 5.61 -23.35
CA THR A 304 17.28 4.24 -23.05
C THR A 304 18.68 3.96 -23.58
N LYS A 305 18.94 4.26 -24.86
CA LYS A 305 20.27 4.01 -25.47
C LYS A 305 21.37 4.84 -24.83
N SER A 306 21.10 6.11 -24.54
CA SER A 306 22.06 7.01 -23.87
C SER A 306 22.39 6.51 -22.48
N PHE A 307 21.39 6.07 -21.71
CA PHE A 307 21.61 5.51 -20.38
C PHE A 307 22.34 4.17 -20.41
N CYS A 308 22.00 3.27 -21.34
CA CYS A 308 22.74 2.02 -21.56
C CYS A 308 24.21 2.27 -21.94
N SER A 309 24.48 3.29 -22.77
CA SER A 309 25.84 3.67 -23.16
C SER A 309 26.63 4.28 -22.00
N PHE A 310 25.95 5.07 -21.17
CA PHE A 310 26.48 5.60 -19.92
C PHE A 310 26.88 4.47 -18.96
N LEU A 311 26.00 3.48 -18.75
CA LEU A 311 26.33 2.30 -17.96
C LEU A 311 27.53 1.53 -18.53
N ASN A 312 27.56 1.24 -19.84
CA ASN A 312 28.71 0.55 -20.46
C ASN A 312 30.05 1.24 -20.19
N SER A 313 30.04 2.58 -20.14
CA SER A 313 31.25 3.35 -19.86
C SER A 313 31.67 3.26 -18.38
N ILE A 314 30.72 3.14 -17.45
CA ILE A 314 31.02 2.84 -16.03
C ILE A 314 31.62 1.43 -15.90
N GLU A 315 31.10 0.48 -16.65
CA GLU A 315 31.58 -0.90 -16.67
C GLU A 315 32.99 -1.01 -17.25
N SER A 316 33.28 -0.35 -18.38
CA SER A 316 34.62 -0.33 -18.98
C SER A 316 35.68 0.22 -18.04
N ASP A 317 35.29 1.17 -17.19
CA ASP A 317 36.19 1.85 -16.27
C ASP A 317 36.33 1.09 -14.93
N GLY A 318 35.75 -0.11 -14.83
CA GLY A 318 35.86 -1.01 -13.68
C GLY A 318 35.06 -0.57 -12.45
N LEU A 319 34.15 0.40 -12.60
CA LEU A 319 33.35 0.99 -11.51
C LEU A 319 31.99 0.30 -11.29
N SER A 320 31.76 -0.85 -11.94
CA SER A 320 30.52 -1.64 -11.85
C SER A 320 30.44 -2.57 -10.62
N ASN A 321 31.42 -2.55 -9.71
CA ASN A 321 31.49 -3.54 -8.62
C ASN A 321 30.41 -3.33 -7.54
N ASN A 322 29.42 -4.22 -7.55
CA ASN A 322 28.22 -4.18 -6.70
C ASN A 322 28.45 -4.41 -5.22
N LYS A 323 29.54 -5.09 -4.85
CA LYS A 323 29.79 -5.43 -3.43
C LYS A 323 30.31 -4.26 -2.61
N LEU A 324 30.94 -3.28 -3.27
CA LEU A 324 31.65 -2.20 -2.60
C LEU A 324 30.86 -0.88 -2.51
N LYS A 325 29.71 -0.76 -3.18
CA LYS A 325 28.88 0.48 -3.24
C LYS A 325 29.75 1.74 -3.37
N ILE A 326 30.70 1.71 -4.31
CA ILE A 326 31.67 2.78 -4.52
C ILE A 326 30.91 4.05 -4.89
N ILE A 327 30.99 5.08 -4.05
CA ILE A 327 30.43 6.41 -4.35
C ILE A 327 31.26 7.00 -5.48
N ILE A 328 30.61 7.35 -6.59
CA ILE A 328 31.28 7.91 -7.76
C ILE A 328 31.22 9.45 -7.69
N ASP A 329 32.33 10.09 -8.04
CA ASP A 329 32.43 11.54 -8.11
C ASP A 329 31.43 12.14 -9.13
N LYS A 330 30.82 13.27 -8.75
CA LYS A 330 29.77 13.91 -9.56
C LYS A 330 30.29 14.44 -10.89
N ASN A 331 31.46 15.08 -10.91
CA ASN A 331 32.01 15.65 -12.14
C ASN A 331 32.33 14.55 -13.16
N TYR A 332 32.83 13.41 -12.66
CA TYR A 332 33.01 12.23 -13.49
C TYR A 332 31.68 11.75 -14.11
N LEU A 333 30.61 11.63 -13.31
CA LEU A 333 29.28 11.20 -13.81
C LEU A 333 28.70 12.19 -14.83
N ASP A 334 28.88 13.49 -14.61
CA ASP A 334 28.37 14.54 -15.51
C ASP A 334 29.12 14.52 -16.86
N ASN A 335 30.45 14.42 -16.83
CA ASN A 335 31.27 14.27 -18.05
C ASN A 335 30.89 13.01 -18.83
N LEU A 336 30.69 11.90 -18.14
CA LEU A 336 30.29 10.65 -18.76
C LEU A 336 28.88 10.74 -19.36
N THR A 337 27.97 11.44 -18.69
CA THR A 337 26.61 11.69 -19.19
C THR A 337 26.65 12.47 -20.50
N ILE A 338 27.45 13.53 -20.58
CA ILE A 338 27.61 14.30 -21.82
C ILE A 338 28.23 13.42 -22.90
N LYS A 339 29.26 12.62 -22.60
CA LYS A 339 29.89 11.73 -23.59
C LYS A 339 28.90 10.71 -24.17
N SER A 340 28.09 10.10 -23.30
CA SER A 340 27.21 8.98 -23.65
C SER A 340 25.82 9.39 -24.17
N SER A 341 25.43 10.65 -24.01
CA SER A 341 24.13 11.14 -24.50
C SER A 341 24.10 11.31 -26.02
N SER A 342 22.97 10.95 -26.64
CA SER A 342 22.74 11.21 -28.06
C SER A 342 22.75 12.70 -28.40
N SER A 343 23.00 13.05 -29.66
CA SER A 343 22.96 14.44 -30.13
C SER A 343 21.61 15.09 -29.83
N LYS A 344 20.51 14.33 -29.98
CA LYS A 344 19.15 14.76 -29.68
C LYS A 344 18.97 15.14 -28.21
N LEU A 345 19.47 14.33 -27.27
CA LEU A 345 19.37 14.64 -25.83
C LEU A 345 20.26 15.81 -25.42
N LYS A 346 21.43 15.95 -26.04
CA LYS A 346 22.31 17.12 -25.83
C LYS A 346 21.62 18.41 -26.26
N SER A 347 21.01 18.42 -27.45
CA SER A 347 20.24 19.58 -27.91
C SER A 347 18.99 19.85 -27.07
N LEU A 348 18.41 18.82 -26.47
CA LEU A 348 17.27 18.95 -25.56
C LEU A 348 17.64 19.64 -24.24
N GLY A 349 18.92 19.56 -23.83
CA GLY A 349 19.45 20.26 -22.65
C GLY A 349 20.23 19.39 -21.66
N VAL A 350 20.42 18.09 -21.93
CA VAL A 350 21.11 17.17 -21.00
C VAL A 350 22.55 17.60 -20.79
N SER A 351 22.90 17.93 -19.54
CA SER A 351 24.22 18.43 -19.16
C SER A 351 24.82 17.73 -17.93
N CYS A 352 24.03 16.97 -17.17
CA CYS A 352 24.48 16.30 -15.95
C CYS A 352 23.78 14.96 -15.74
N TYR A 353 24.35 14.09 -14.91
CA TYR A 353 23.71 12.85 -14.52
C TYR A 353 22.51 13.12 -13.61
N TYR A 354 22.72 13.85 -12.51
CA TYR A 354 21.69 14.18 -11.51
C TYR A 354 21.79 15.62 -11.02
N MET A 355 20.68 16.13 -10.48
CA MET A 355 20.61 17.46 -9.89
C MET A 355 20.32 17.38 -8.39
N GLU A 356 20.88 18.33 -7.66
CA GLU A 356 20.52 18.57 -6.27
C GLU A 356 19.25 19.41 -6.18
N THR A 357 18.51 19.23 -5.10
CA THR A 357 17.30 19.98 -4.83
C THR A 357 17.65 21.41 -4.43
N ASN A 358 17.14 22.36 -5.19
CA ASN A 358 17.26 23.80 -4.93
C ASN A 358 16.02 24.52 -5.46
N GLU A 359 15.97 25.84 -5.30
CA GLU A 359 14.83 26.67 -5.75
C GLU A 359 14.55 26.55 -7.27
N ASN A 360 15.58 26.23 -8.06
CA ASN A 360 15.47 26.06 -9.51
C ASN A 360 15.23 24.60 -9.94
N TYR A 361 14.96 23.68 -9.02
CA TYR A 361 14.89 22.24 -9.30
C TYR A 361 13.86 21.90 -10.39
N PHE A 362 12.61 22.35 -10.25
CA PHE A 362 11.55 22.06 -11.21
C PHE A 362 11.78 22.74 -12.57
N LYS A 363 12.28 23.98 -12.55
CA LYS A 363 12.72 24.68 -13.76
C LYS A 363 13.80 23.91 -14.51
N ASN A 364 14.78 23.34 -13.78
CA ASN A 364 15.86 22.56 -14.36
C ASN A 364 15.41 21.18 -14.86
N ILE A 365 14.41 20.57 -14.21
CA ILE A 365 13.74 19.35 -14.70
C ILE A 365 13.11 19.60 -16.07
N ARG A 366 12.34 20.69 -16.22
CA ARG A 366 11.68 21.06 -17.50
C ARG A 366 12.67 21.47 -18.58
N ALA A 367 13.81 22.03 -18.18
CA ALA A 367 14.94 22.28 -19.07
C ALA A 367 15.76 21.02 -19.42
N ASN A 368 15.31 19.82 -19.01
CA ASN A 368 15.89 18.53 -19.37
C ASN A 368 17.37 18.35 -18.98
N LYS A 369 17.85 19.07 -17.95
CA LYS A 369 19.28 19.13 -17.62
C LYS A 369 19.88 17.80 -17.15
N SER A 370 19.08 16.94 -16.53
CA SER A 370 19.52 15.70 -15.90
C SER A 370 19.04 14.46 -16.64
N LEU A 371 19.97 13.57 -16.99
CA LEU A 371 19.65 12.27 -17.56
C LEU A 371 18.83 11.40 -16.58
N LEU A 372 19.16 11.44 -15.29
CA LEU A 372 18.42 10.70 -14.25
C LEU A 372 16.97 11.21 -14.11
N SER A 373 16.73 12.52 -14.16
CA SER A 373 15.38 13.08 -14.13
C SER A 373 14.58 12.72 -15.37
N LEU A 374 15.17 12.79 -16.57
CA LEU A 374 14.52 12.32 -17.80
C LEU A 374 14.16 10.83 -17.73
N LEU A 375 15.04 10.02 -17.12
CA LEU A 375 14.77 8.61 -16.90
C LEU A 375 13.60 8.41 -15.93
N LYS A 376 13.48 9.21 -14.85
CA LYS A 376 12.32 9.18 -13.95
C LYS A 376 11.02 9.51 -14.69
N VAL A 377 11.03 10.57 -15.50
CA VAL A 377 9.89 10.98 -16.34
C VAL A 377 9.50 9.84 -17.28
N TYR A 378 10.47 9.24 -17.99
CA TYR A 378 10.20 8.14 -18.91
C TYR A 378 9.61 6.91 -18.20
N TYR A 379 10.18 6.51 -17.06
CA TYR A 379 9.60 5.44 -16.25
C TYR A 379 8.19 5.79 -15.78
N GLY A 380 7.94 7.05 -15.42
CA GLY A 380 6.61 7.58 -15.11
C GLY A 380 5.64 7.39 -16.29
N CYS A 381 6.05 7.72 -17.52
CA CYS A 381 5.25 7.51 -18.73
C CYS A 381 4.87 6.03 -18.89
N VAL A 382 5.85 5.12 -18.80
CA VAL A 382 5.61 3.67 -18.91
C VAL A 382 4.65 3.18 -17.82
N GLN A 383 4.87 3.62 -16.57
CA GLN A 383 4.01 3.27 -15.44
C GLN A 383 2.58 3.79 -15.62
N PHE A 384 2.42 5.01 -16.12
CA PHE A 384 1.12 5.63 -16.37
C PHE A 384 0.35 4.87 -17.44
N VAL A 385 0.96 4.64 -18.60
CA VAL A 385 0.30 3.97 -19.75
C VAL A 385 -0.04 2.51 -19.40
N VAL A 386 0.91 1.75 -18.85
CA VAL A 386 0.65 0.37 -18.39
C VAL A 386 -0.44 0.36 -17.32
N GLY A 387 -0.39 1.32 -16.40
CA GLY A 387 -1.35 1.45 -15.31
C GLY A 387 -2.76 1.74 -15.78
N ALA A 388 -2.90 2.60 -16.80
CA ALA A 388 -4.16 3.01 -17.41
C ALA A 388 -4.77 1.92 -18.31
N LEU A 389 -3.95 1.10 -18.95
CA LEU A 389 -4.41 0.12 -19.95
C LEU A 389 -4.54 -1.31 -19.45
N MET A 390 -3.89 -1.70 -18.34
CA MET A 390 -3.85 -3.12 -17.92
C MET A 390 -4.70 -3.45 -16.69
N ALA A 391 -5.38 -2.46 -16.10
CA ALA A 391 -6.25 -2.66 -14.93
C ALA A 391 -5.59 -3.35 -13.72
N ARG A 392 -4.25 -3.34 -13.60
CA ARG A 392 -3.55 -4.10 -12.56
C ARG A 392 -3.33 -3.31 -11.28
N ARG A 393 -3.18 -4.03 -10.15
CA ARG A 393 -2.77 -3.44 -8.87
C ARG A 393 -1.30 -3.02 -8.94
N GLN A 394 -0.93 -1.99 -8.18
CA GLN A 394 0.46 -1.53 -8.11
C GLN A 394 1.45 -2.63 -7.73
N SER A 395 1.08 -3.51 -6.79
CA SER A 395 1.92 -4.64 -6.39
C SER A 395 2.18 -5.65 -7.51
N GLU A 396 1.30 -5.71 -8.51
CA GLU A 396 1.41 -6.61 -9.66
C GLU A 396 2.33 -5.99 -10.70
N ILE A 397 2.11 -4.72 -11.06
CA ILE A 397 2.96 -3.96 -11.99
C ILE A 397 4.39 -3.85 -11.46
N SER A 398 4.56 -3.43 -10.20
CA SER A 398 5.89 -3.34 -9.57
C SER A 398 6.61 -4.69 -9.43
N SER A 399 5.87 -5.81 -9.54
CA SER A 399 6.45 -7.15 -9.48
C SER A 399 6.73 -7.76 -10.86
N MET A 400 6.42 -7.05 -11.95
CA MET A 400 6.70 -7.49 -13.32
C MET A 400 8.18 -7.82 -13.49
N GLU A 401 8.42 -8.81 -14.35
CA GLU A 401 9.74 -9.39 -14.55
C GLU A 401 10.31 -9.03 -15.91
N ILE A 402 11.63 -9.15 -16.07
CA ILE A 402 12.25 -9.01 -17.39
C ILE A 402 11.64 -10.04 -18.32
N GLY A 403 11.27 -9.60 -19.53
CA GLY A 403 10.62 -10.45 -20.52
C GLY A 403 9.18 -10.83 -20.18
N CYS A 404 8.46 -10.01 -19.40
CA CYS A 404 7.05 -10.25 -19.06
C CYS A 404 6.05 -10.08 -20.23
N PHE A 405 6.51 -10.01 -21.47
CA PHE A 405 5.70 -9.73 -22.65
C PHE A 405 5.91 -10.79 -23.73
N ASP A 406 4.82 -11.13 -24.42
CA ASP A 406 4.80 -11.96 -25.62
C ASP A 406 4.42 -11.07 -26.80
N GLU A 407 5.39 -10.82 -27.69
CA GLU A 407 5.23 -9.93 -28.84
C GLU A 407 4.33 -10.53 -29.91
N SER A 408 4.41 -11.84 -30.11
CA SER A 408 3.67 -12.55 -31.16
C SER A 408 2.18 -12.58 -30.85
N ASN A 409 1.84 -12.74 -29.57
CA ASN A 409 0.45 -12.82 -29.12
C ASN A 409 -0.08 -11.48 -28.54
N LEU A 410 0.77 -10.44 -28.48
CA LEU A 410 0.49 -9.16 -27.85
C LEU A 410 -0.03 -9.31 -26.41
N GLN A 411 0.71 -10.02 -25.55
CA GLN A 411 0.29 -10.31 -24.18
C GLN A 411 1.30 -9.84 -23.13
N LEU A 412 0.80 -9.52 -21.94
CA LEU A 412 1.60 -9.28 -20.74
C LEU A 412 1.28 -10.29 -19.64
N SER A 413 2.32 -10.81 -19.01
CA SER A 413 2.25 -11.72 -17.87
C SER A 413 2.40 -11.00 -16.53
N PHE A 414 1.48 -11.25 -15.61
CA PHE A 414 1.47 -10.68 -14.26
C PHE A 414 1.38 -11.77 -13.20
N ARG A 415 2.03 -11.54 -12.05
CA ARG A 415 1.76 -12.31 -10.82
C ARG A 415 0.56 -11.71 -10.11
N LYS A 416 -0.53 -12.48 -9.99
CA LYS A 416 -1.74 -12.05 -9.30
C LYS A 416 -1.44 -11.72 -7.83
N SER A 417 -1.89 -10.56 -7.39
CA SER A 417 -1.89 -10.18 -5.97
C SER A 417 -3.22 -10.59 -5.35
N LYS A 418 -3.18 -11.09 -4.10
CA LYS A 418 -4.36 -11.58 -3.35
C LYS A 418 -5.05 -12.81 -3.97
N SER A 419 -4.32 -13.72 -4.61
CA SER A 419 -4.86 -15.00 -5.13
C SER A 419 -4.98 -16.09 -4.05
N TYR A 420 -5.17 -15.71 -2.77
CA TYR A 420 -4.96 -16.61 -1.64
C TYR A 420 -6.24 -17.35 -1.25
N ILE A 421 -6.27 -18.64 -1.55
CA ILE A 421 -6.89 -19.67 -0.71
C ILE A 421 -5.85 -20.82 -0.62
N HIS A 422 -5.33 -21.11 0.58
CA HIS A 422 -4.44 -22.24 0.91
C HIS A 422 -3.07 -22.38 0.18
N SER A 423 -2.55 -21.35 -0.50
CA SER A 423 -1.31 -21.47 -1.33
C SER A 423 0.01 -21.05 -0.66
N PHE A 424 0.04 -20.75 0.64
CA PHE A 424 1.24 -20.40 1.42
C PHE A 424 2.19 -19.39 0.74
N GLY A 425 1.65 -18.39 0.04
CA GLY A 425 2.45 -17.34 -0.62
C GLY A 425 2.78 -17.57 -2.09
N ILE A 426 2.44 -18.73 -2.67
CA ILE A 426 2.56 -18.98 -4.12
C ILE A 426 1.49 -18.15 -4.85
N ARG A 427 1.92 -17.34 -5.82
CA ARG A 427 1.07 -16.46 -6.61
C ARG A 427 0.83 -17.05 -7.99
N ASP A 428 -0.42 -17.11 -8.39
CA ASP A 428 -0.81 -17.48 -9.76
C ASP A 428 -0.31 -16.44 -10.76
N TYR A 429 -0.10 -16.88 -11.99
CA TYR A 429 0.15 -16.00 -13.13
C TYR A 429 -1.13 -15.77 -13.92
N ILE A 430 -1.23 -14.60 -14.53
CA ILE A 430 -2.27 -14.26 -15.50
C ILE A 430 -1.60 -13.60 -16.70
N SER A 431 -1.95 -14.05 -17.91
CA SER A 431 -1.57 -13.40 -19.16
C SER A 431 -2.77 -12.61 -19.68
N LEU A 432 -2.56 -11.35 -20.05
CA LEU A 432 -3.61 -10.46 -20.55
C LEU A 432 -3.19 -9.83 -21.89
N PRO A 433 -4.12 -9.65 -22.84
CA PRO A 433 -3.82 -8.96 -24.09
C PRO A 433 -3.50 -7.49 -23.85
N THR A 434 -2.62 -6.94 -24.69
CA THR A 434 -2.16 -5.56 -24.64
C THR A 434 -1.97 -5.00 -26.05
N THR A 435 -1.57 -3.73 -26.13
CA THR A 435 -1.27 -3.03 -27.38
C THR A 435 0.22 -3.05 -27.69
N GLU A 436 0.59 -3.01 -28.97
CA GLU A 436 1.99 -2.96 -29.43
C GLU A 436 2.81 -1.84 -28.75
N VAL A 437 2.23 -0.65 -28.60
CA VAL A 437 2.91 0.50 -27.97
C VAL A 437 3.31 0.23 -26.52
N VAL A 438 2.46 -0.51 -25.77
CA VAL A 438 2.78 -0.91 -24.39
C VAL A 438 3.99 -1.84 -24.38
N ILE A 439 4.06 -2.78 -25.33
CA ILE A 439 5.20 -3.68 -25.46
C ILE A 439 6.47 -2.90 -25.84
N ASP A 440 6.41 -1.95 -26.79
CA ASP A 440 7.57 -1.12 -27.17
C ASP A 440 8.09 -0.28 -25.99
N MET A 441 7.18 0.33 -25.22
CA MET A 441 7.50 1.04 -23.98
C MET A 441 8.21 0.15 -22.95
N LEU A 442 7.68 -1.07 -22.74
CA LEU A 442 8.25 -2.04 -21.80
C LEU A 442 9.61 -2.56 -22.26
N LYS A 443 9.82 -2.76 -23.58
CA LYS A 443 11.12 -3.15 -24.14
C LYS A 443 12.22 -2.15 -23.78
N ASN A 444 11.94 -0.85 -23.88
CA ASN A 444 12.91 0.20 -23.55
C ASN A 444 13.39 0.13 -22.09
N ILE A 445 12.50 -0.11 -21.13
CA ILE A 445 12.91 -0.28 -19.71
C ILE A 445 13.47 -1.68 -19.42
N ASN A 446 13.09 -2.68 -20.21
CA ASN A 446 13.61 -4.04 -20.14
C ASN A 446 15.09 -4.11 -20.50
N GLU A 447 15.54 -3.33 -21.49
CA GLU A 447 16.97 -3.19 -21.81
C GLU A 447 17.78 -2.65 -20.64
N ILE A 448 17.27 -1.62 -19.98
CA ILE A 448 17.91 -1.01 -18.80
C ILE A 448 17.94 -2.00 -17.65
N ALA A 449 16.81 -2.66 -17.38
CA ALA A 449 16.70 -3.65 -16.32
C ALA A 449 17.67 -4.82 -16.51
N LYS A 450 17.84 -5.31 -17.75
CA LYS A 450 18.82 -6.35 -18.08
C LYS A 450 20.25 -5.93 -17.72
N LYS A 451 20.61 -4.66 -17.94
CA LYS A 451 21.94 -4.15 -17.58
C LYS A 451 22.13 -3.97 -16.07
N LEU A 452 21.10 -3.53 -15.36
CA LEU A 452 21.18 -3.26 -13.92
C LEU A 452 21.05 -4.51 -13.05
N ASN A 453 20.62 -5.65 -13.60
CA ASN A 453 20.34 -6.85 -12.80
C ASN A 453 21.59 -7.71 -12.57
N ASN A 454 22.08 -7.65 -11.32
CA ASN A 454 23.20 -8.44 -10.83
C ASN A 454 22.78 -9.84 -10.34
N ASN A 455 22.31 -10.72 -11.22
CA ASN A 455 22.05 -12.15 -10.97
C ASN A 455 21.05 -12.53 -9.85
N GLU A 456 20.53 -11.59 -9.06
CA GLU A 456 19.63 -11.87 -7.91
C GLU A 456 18.17 -11.45 -8.12
N SER A 457 17.87 -10.61 -9.11
CA SER A 457 16.54 -10.02 -9.31
C SER A 457 16.15 -10.08 -10.78
N ASN A 458 15.03 -10.72 -11.10
CA ASN A 458 14.46 -10.73 -12.45
C ASN A 458 13.43 -9.61 -12.67
N LYS A 459 13.51 -8.48 -11.94
CA LYS A 459 12.47 -7.44 -11.95
C LYS A 459 12.67 -6.40 -13.05
N LEU A 460 11.55 -5.94 -13.62
CA LEU A 460 11.52 -4.96 -14.71
C LEU A 460 11.63 -3.52 -14.23
N PHE A 461 10.81 -3.11 -13.27
CA PHE A 461 10.81 -1.73 -12.73
C PHE A 461 11.92 -1.53 -11.70
N VAL A 462 13.17 -1.63 -12.14
CA VAL A 462 14.37 -1.28 -11.37
C VAL A 462 14.84 0.12 -11.77
N PHE A 463 15.28 0.91 -10.79
CA PHE A 463 15.71 2.29 -11.03
C PHE A 463 17.11 2.52 -10.44
N PRO A 464 18.03 3.18 -11.17
CA PRO A 464 19.41 3.42 -10.74
C PRO A 464 19.49 4.40 -9.55
N ASN A 465 20.55 4.30 -8.76
CA ASN A 465 20.81 5.20 -7.64
C ASN A 465 21.64 6.42 -8.08
N THR A 466 21.37 7.57 -7.47
CA THR A 466 22.04 8.86 -7.70
C THR A 466 23.57 8.82 -7.62
N TRP A 467 24.13 8.17 -6.59
CA TRP A 467 25.60 8.13 -6.39
C TRP A 467 26.25 6.82 -6.80
N THR A 468 25.42 5.82 -7.08
CA THR A 468 25.85 4.49 -7.47
C THR A 468 25.00 4.01 -8.64
N PRO A 469 25.18 4.57 -9.85
CA PRO A 469 24.26 4.38 -10.98
C PRO A 469 24.08 2.92 -11.40
N TRP A 470 25.12 2.10 -11.20
CA TRP A 470 25.10 0.67 -11.48
C TRP A 470 24.31 -0.15 -10.44
N ASN A 471 24.05 0.42 -9.27
CA ASN A 471 23.26 -0.21 -8.20
C ASN A 471 21.81 0.28 -8.25
N ALA A 472 20.89 -0.62 -8.59
CA ALA A 472 19.46 -0.34 -8.51
C ALA A 472 18.90 -0.62 -7.11
N LYS A 473 18.03 0.27 -6.60
CA LYS A 473 17.24 -0.01 -5.40
C LYS A 473 15.87 -0.58 -5.78
N ARG A 474 15.44 -1.60 -5.03
CA ARG A 474 14.04 -2.05 -5.00
C ARG A 474 13.30 -1.17 -4.00
N ASP A 475 12.62 -0.14 -4.49
CA ASP A 475 11.79 0.68 -3.62
C ASP A 475 10.42 0.96 -4.25
N LYS A 476 9.36 0.71 -3.47
CA LYS A 476 7.99 1.14 -3.81
C LYS A 476 7.93 2.67 -3.92
N HIS A 477 8.83 3.38 -3.24
CA HIS A 477 8.95 4.83 -3.32
C HIS A 477 9.34 5.31 -4.72
N ASN A 478 10.22 4.59 -5.44
CA ASN A 478 10.57 4.94 -6.82
C ASN A 478 9.35 4.94 -7.75
N PHE A 479 8.39 4.03 -7.53
CA PHE A 479 7.16 3.98 -8.34
C PHE A 479 6.31 5.24 -8.17
N TYR A 480 6.18 5.76 -6.94
CA TYR A 480 5.42 6.99 -6.71
C TYR A 480 6.20 8.23 -7.15
N GLU A 481 7.50 8.25 -6.91
CA GLU A 481 8.37 9.37 -7.27
C GLU A 481 8.46 9.56 -8.79
N ASN A 482 8.53 8.48 -9.57
CA ASN A 482 8.54 8.56 -11.04
C ASN A 482 7.26 9.18 -11.58
N LEU A 483 6.10 8.74 -11.07
CA LEU A 483 4.82 9.36 -11.39
C LEU A 483 4.82 10.84 -10.96
N ASP A 484 5.21 11.16 -9.73
CA ASP A 484 5.21 12.54 -9.23
C ASP A 484 6.09 13.46 -10.10
N THR A 485 7.27 12.97 -10.47
CA THR A 485 8.20 13.67 -11.37
C THR A 485 7.58 13.88 -12.76
N LEU A 486 6.85 12.89 -13.30
CA LEU A 486 6.11 13.03 -14.56
C LEU A 486 5.06 14.16 -14.47
N PHE A 487 4.25 14.19 -13.40
CA PHE A 487 3.22 15.21 -13.22
C PHE A 487 3.82 16.62 -13.13
N ASP A 488 4.93 16.77 -12.41
CA ASP A 488 5.64 18.05 -12.30
C ASP A 488 6.32 18.43 -13.62
N TYR A 489 6.85 17.46 -14.37
CA TYR A 489 7.47 17.69 -15.67
C TYR A 489 6.47 18.18 -16.72
N LEU A 490 5.30 17.52 -16.81
CA LEU A 490 4.24 17.85 -17.78
C LEU A 490 3.42 19.09 -17.41
N GLU A 491 3.63 19.66 -16.22
CA GLU A 491 2.86 20.79 -15.72
C GLU A 491 1.33 20.54 -15.72
N VAL A 492 0.90 19.31 -15.43
CA VAL A 492 -0.52 18.90 -15.33
C VAL A 492 -1.37 19.90 -14.54
N ASP A 493 -2.50 20.32 -15.10
CA ASP A 493 -3.39 21.34 -14.54
C ASP A 493 -3.69 21.14 -13.04
N LEU A 494 -3.65 22.24 -12.29
CA LEU A 494 -3.97 22.26 -10.87
C LEU A 494 -5.49 22.21 -10.65
N ILE A 495 -5.90 21.55 -9.57
CA ILE A 495 -7.26 21.56 -9.07
C ILE A 495 -7.21 22.14 -7.66
N ASN A 496 -7.88 23.28 -7.42
CA ASN A 496 -7.87 23.99 -6.15
C ASN A 496 -6.44 24.22 -5.60
N ASP A 497 -5.57 24.80 -6.44
CA ASP A 497 -4.14 25.07 -6.16
C ASP A 497 -3.29 23.83 -5.81
N LYS A 498 -3.79 22.63 -6.13
CA LYS A 498 -3.11 21.36 -5.88
C LYS A 498 -2.93 20.56 -7.16
N ARG A 499 -1.79 19.89 -7.31
CA ARG A 499 -1.53 19.04 -8.47
C ARG A 499 -2.14 17.65 -8.26
N PRO A 500 -2.84 17.09 -9.25
CA PRO A 500 -3.51 15.80 -9.13
C PRO A 500 -2.54 14.65 -9.40
N TYR A 501 -1.62 14.38 -8.47
CA TYR A 501 -0.69 13.26 -8.57
C TYR A 501 -1.43 11.90 -8.54
N ILE A 502 -1.80 11.41 -9.72
CA ILE A 502 -2.61 10.19 -9.89
C ILE A 502 -1.82 8.97 -9.39
N ARG A 503 -2.54 8.03 -8.78
CA ARG A 503 -2.00 6.75 -8.31
C ARG A 503 -2.54 5.58 -9.09
N GLN A 504 -1.83 4.46 -9.00
CA GLN A 504 -2.19 3.24 -9.73
C GLN A 504 -3.62 2.75 -9.47
N HIS A 505 -4.17 2.95 -8.27
CA HIS A 505 -5.55 2.55 -7.98
C HIS A 505 -6.56 3.40 -8.77
N GLN A 506 -6.27 4.68 -9.03
CA GLN A 506 -7.10 5.55 -9.87
C GLN A 506 -6.99 5.17 -11.34
N LEU A 507 -5.79 4.84 -11.83
CA LEU A 507 -5.61 4.33 -13.19
C LEU A 507 -6.34 3.00 -13.42
N ARG A 508 -6.33 2.10 -12.42
CA ARG A 508 -7.11 0.87 -12.45
C ARG A 508 -8.63 1.14 -12.47
N ARG A 509 -9.11 2.12 -11.70
CA ARG A 509 -10.52 2.57 -11.74
C ARG A 509 -10.88 3.12 -13.11
N PHE A 510 -10.04 4.01 -13.63
CA PHE A 510 -10.19 4.58 -14.98
C PHE A 510 -10.34 3.48 -16.03
N PHE A 511 -9.48 2.46 -16.03
CA PHE A 511 -9.64 1.34 -16.97
C PHE A 511 -11.00 0.67 -16.83
N ALA A 512 -11.41 0.34 -15.60
CA ALA A 512 -12.69 -0.33 -15.37
C ALA A 512 -13.87 0.52 -15.86
N MET A 513 -13.83 1.83 -15.60
CA MET A 513 -14.83 2.78 -16.08
C MET A 513 -14.84 2.88 -17.60
N ALA A 514 -13.70 3.16 -18.23
CA ALA A 514 -13.60 3.31 -19.68
C ALA A 514 -14.01 2.02 -20.42
N PHE A 515 -13.59 0.85 -19.90
CA PHE A 515 -13.96 -0.44 -20.46
C PHE A 515 -15.48 -0.67 -20.36
N PHE A 516 -16.06 -0.43 -19.17
CA PHE A 516 -17.49 -0.57 -18.96
C PHE A 516 -18.32 0.44 -19.78
N TRP A 517 -17.88 1.68 -19.92
CA TRP A 517 -18.51 2.67 -20.79
C TRP A 517 -18.52 2.24 -22.25
N SER A 518 -17.46 1.59 -22.72
CA SER A 518 -17.35 1.19 -24.12
C SER A 518 -18.11 -0.08 -24.50
N LYS A 519 -18.38 -0.99 -23.55
CA LYS A 519 -18.92 -2.33 -23.83
C LYS A 519 -20.12 -2.76 -22.95
N GLY A 520 -20.47 -1.96 -21.95
CA GLY A 520 -21.61 -2.19 -21.06
C GLY A 520 -21.57 -3.52 -20.30
N PHE A 521 -22.75 -4.08 -20.02
CA PHE A 521 -22.88 -5.29 -19.20
C PHE A 521 -22.32 -6.56 -19.84
N LYS A 522 -22.29 -6.64 -21.18
CA LYS A 522 -21.81 -7.82 -21.92
C LYS A 522 -20.33 -8.12 -21.66
N SER A 523 -19.57 -7.16 -21.12
CA SER A 523 -18.13 -7.28 -20.90
C SER A 523 -17.73 -7.44 -19.43
N ILE A 524 -18.68 -7.63 -18.51
CA ILE A 524 -18.37 -7.77 -17.06
C ILE A 524 -17.43 -8.95 -16.80
N ASP A 525 -17.60 -10.08 -17.47
CA ASP A 525 -16.72 -11.23 -17.27
C ASP A 525 -15.30 -10.98 -17.80
N THR A 526 -15.17 -10.33 -18.97
CA THR A 526 -13.86 -9.90 -19.48
C THR A 526 -13.20 -8.91 -18.52
N LEU A 527 -13.97 -7.96 -17.97
CA LEU A 527 -13.45 -7.00 -16.99
C LEU A 527 -13.05 -7.69 -15.68
N ARG A 528 -13.81 -8.70 -15.22
CA ARG A 528 -13.48 -9.57 -14.08
C ARG A 528 -12.13 -10.25 -14.30
N TRP A 529 -11.90 -10.78 -15.50
CA TRP A 529 -10.62 -11.38 -15.90
C TRP A 529 -9.46 -10.37 -15.85
N PHE A 530 -9.62 -9.19 -16.48
CA PHE A 530 -8.61 -8.11 -16.44
C PHE A 530 -8.29 -7.65 -15.02
N LEU A 531 -9.31 -7.49 -14.17
CA LEU A 531 -9.15 -7.09 -12.77
C LEU A 531 -8.58 -8.21 -11.90
N GLY A 532 -8.69 -9.47 -12.33
CA GLY A 532 -8.35 -10.66 -11.54
C GLY A 532 -9.23 -10.81 -10.30
N HIS A 533 -10.52 -10.48 -10.42
CA HIS A 533 -11.52 -10.70 -9.37
C HIS A 533 -12.09 -12.12 -9.50
N THR A 534 -12.50 -12.71 -8.38
CA THR A 534 -13.11 -14.06 -8.36
C THR A 534 -14.58 -14.01 -8.73
N ASN A 535 -15.33 -13.05 -8.19
CA ASN A 535 -16.78 -12.87 -8.40
C ASN A 535 -17.10 -11.61 -9.24
N ALA A 536 -18.06 -11.72 -10.14
CA ALA A 536 -18.64 -10.63 -10.93
C ALA A 536 -19.39 -9.59 -10.09
N GLU A 537 -20.01 -9.99 -8.98
CA GLU A 537 -20.71 -9.07 -8.05
C GLU A 537 -19.76 -8.02 -7.47
N HIS A 538 -18.58 -8.46 -7.05
CA HIS A 538 -17.51 -7.56 -6.59
C HIS A 538 -17.04 -6.59 -7.68
N VAL A 539 -17.15 -6.96 -8.96
CA VAL A 539 -16.83 -6.05 -10.08
C VAL A 539 -17.95 -5.04 -10.27
N TYR A 540 -19.21 -5.45 -10.19
CA TYR A 540 -20.35 -4.57 -10.36
C TYR A 540 -20.43 -3.51 -9.26
N HIS A 541 -20.33 -3.89 -7.98
CA HIS A 541 -20.27 -2.92 -6.87
C HIS A 541 -19.08 -1.98 -7.02
N TYR A 542 -17.92 -2.50 -7.42
CA TYR A 542 -16.74 -1.69 -7.69
C TYR A 542 -16.97 -0.66 -8.81
N ILE A 543 -17.75 -0.99 -9.84
CA ILE A 543 -18.09 -0.04 -10.90
C ILE A 543 -19.11 0.99 -10.38
N GLN A 544 -20.16 0.53 -9.71
CA GLN A 544 -21.25 1.37 -9.22
C GLN A 544 -20.78 2.42 -8.20
N GLU A 545 -19.84 2.08 -7.31
CA GLU A 545 -19.24 3.03 -6.36
C GLU A 545 -18.45 4.16 -7.05
N ASN A 546 -18.00 3.96 -8.29
CA ASN A 546 -17.05 4.87 -8.96
C ASN A 546 -17.64 5.59 -10.18
N LEU A 547 -18.85 5.23 -10.62
CA LEU A 547 -19.52 5.84 -11.76
C LEU A 547 -20.56 6.88 -11.34
N ASP A 548 -20.63 7.96 -12.11
CA ASP A 548 -21.76 8.89 -12.03
C ASP A 548 -23.06 8.18 -12.44
N GLY A 549 -24.15 8.51 -11.75
CA GLY A 549 -25.48 7.99 -12.01
C GLY A 549 -25.93 8.23 -13.46
N GLN A 550 -25.57 9.38 -14.04
CA GLN A 550 -25.87 9.66 -15.46
C GLN A 550 -25.18 8.68 -16.41
N VAL A 551 -23.90 8.38 -16.19
CA VAL A 551 -23.17 7.47 -17.07
C VAL A 551 -23.63 6.03 -16.88
N MET A 552 -23.94 5.65 -15.64
CA MET A 552 -24.57 4.37 -15.34
C MET A 552 -25.93 4.25 -16.05
N ASN A 553 -26.72 5.31 -16.09
CA ASN A 553 -28.00 5.35 -16.80
C ASN A 553 -27.82 5.20 -18.31
N ASN A 554 -26.85 5.89 -18.92
CA ASN A 554 -26.56 5.74 -20.35
C ASN A 554 -26.22 4.29 -20.74
N VAL A 555 -25.39 3.60 -19.94
CA VAL A 555 -25.06 2.19 -20.19
C VAL A 555 -26.29 1.28 -20.02
N LYS A 556 -27.14 1.56 -19.02
CA LYS A 556 -28.41 0.84 -18.82
C LYS A 556 -29.38 1.08 -19.98
N ALA A 557 -29.46 2.31 -20.50
CA ALA A 557 -30.30 2.68 -21.63
C ALA A 557 -29.83 2.01 -22.92
N GLN A 558 -28.52 1.97 -23.17
CA GLN A 558 -27.94 1.23 -24.29
C GLN A 558 -28.27 -0.27 -24.20
N TYR A 559 -28.09 -0.88 -23.01
CA TYR A 559 -28.41 -2.30 -22.81
C TYR A 559 -29.89 -2.60 -23.11
N ILE A 560 -30.81 -1.76 -22.61
CA ILE A 560 -32.24 -1.87 -22.90
C ILE A 560 -32.50 -1.79 -24.40
N THR A 561 -31.90 -0.79 -25.07
CA THR A 561 -32.11 -0.55 -26.50
C THR A 561 -31.66 -1.74 -27.34
N GLU A 562 -30.54 -2.39 -26.95
CA GLU A 562 -30.02 -3.59 -27.62
C GLU A 562 -30.78 -4.88 -27.30
N ASN A 563 -31.55 -4.94 -26.20
CA ASN A 563 -32.22 -6.16 -25.72
C ASN A 563 -33.74 -6.00 -25.58
N ILE A 564 -34.31 -4.98 -26.22
CA ILE A 564 -35.71 -4.58 -26.06
C ILE A 564 -36.70 -5.67 -26.45
N GLU A 565 -36.30 -6.52 -27.41
CA GLU A 565 -37.07 -7.67 -27.87
C GLU A 565 -37.32 -8.71 -26.78
N ASN A 566 -36.44 -8.78 -25.78
CA ASN A 566 -36.51 -9.74 -24.69
C ASN A 566 -37.41 -9.26 -23.53
N HIS A 567 -37.95 -8.03 -23.59
CA HIS A 567 -38.70 -7.41 -22.50
C HIS A 567 -40.09 -6.92 -22.95
N ASN A 568 -41.08 -7.82 -22.97
CA ASN A 568 -42.44 -7.55 -23.45
C ASN A 568 -43.12 -6.34 -22.78
N ASN A 569 -43.02 -6.20 -21.46
CA ASN A 569 -43.65 -5.09 -20.73
C ASN A 569 -43.08 -3.72 -21.14
N LEU A 570 -41.77 -3.66 -21.40
CA LEU A 570 -41.11 -2.43 -21.84
C LEU A 570 -41.45 -2.12 -23.30
N LYS A 571 -41.57 -3.15 -24.14
CA LYS A 571 -41.97 -3.05 -25.55
C LYS A 571 -43.37 -2.46 -25.69
N GLU A 572 -44.33 -2.88 -24.87
CA GLU A 572 -45.68 -2.30 -24.86
C GLU A 572 -45.68 -0.84 -24.40
N LEU A 573 -44.95 -0.52 -23.33
CA LEU A 573 -44.82 0.86 -22.83
C LEU A 573 -44.30 1.82 -23.91
N LEU A 574 -43.31 1.37 -24.70
CA LEU A 574 -42.70 2.16 -25.77
C LEU A 574 -43.63 2.33 -26.98
N LYS A 575 -44.32 1.27 -27.40
CA LYS A 575 -45.33 1.36 -28.47
C LYS A 575 -46.44 2.35 -28.13
N THR A 576 -46.92 2.31 -26.88
CA THR A 576 -47.97 3.23 -26.41
C THR A 576 -47.48 4.68 -26.37
N LYS A 577 -46.22 4.93 -25.96
CA LYS A 577 -45.66 6.28 -25.90
C LYS A 577 -45.47 6.91 -27.27
N PHE A 578 -44.88 6.17 -28.21
CA PHE A 578 -44.50 6.69 -29.53
C PHE A 578 -45.58 6.51 -30.60
N GLY A 579 -46.69 5.80 -30.29
CA GLY A 579 -47.79 5.59 -31.23
C GLY A 579 -47.41 4.73 -32.43
N VAL A 580 -46.40 3.86 -32.30
CA VAL A 580 -45.84 3.05 -33.38
C VAL A 580 -46.21 1.57 -33.27
N VAL A 581 -46.40 0.94 -34.42
CA VAL A 581 -46.79 -0.49 -34.51
C VAL A 581 -45.58 -1.41 -34.28
N SER A 582 -44.37 -0.96 -34.64
CA SER A 582 -43.09 -1.64 -34.39
C SER A 582 -42.07 -0.68 -33.77
N TYR A 583 -41.18 -1.24 -32.95
CA TYR A 583 -40.08 -0.52 -32.30
C TYR A 583 -38.98 -0.14 -33.28
N ASP A 584 -38.83 -0.88 -34.39
CA ASP A 584 -37.85 -0.58 -35.46
C ASP A 584 -38.09 0.77 -36.17
N MET A 585 -39.26 1.36 -35.95
CA MET A 585 -39.66 2.64 -36.51
C MET A 585 -39.30 3.84 -35.62
N ILE A 586 -38.71 3.59 -34.44
CA ILE A 586 -38.26 4.63 -33.51
C ILE A 586 -36.79 4.94 -33.80
N ASP A 587 -36.45 6.23 -33.88
CA ASP A 587 -35.05 6.65 -33.98
C ASP A 587 -34.26 6.18 -32.75
N LYS A 588 -33.02 5.72 -32.96
CA LYS A 588 -32.21 5.13 -31.88
C LYS A 588 -31.83 6.14 -30.81
N ASP A 589 -31.63 7.41 -31.18
CA ASP A 589 -31.27 8.47 -30.25
C ASP A 589 -32.51 8.88 -29.44
N ASP A 590 -33.67 9.05 -30.09
CA ASP A 590 -34.96 9.32 -29.42
C ASP A 590 -35.37 8.22 -28.43
N LEU A 591 -35.11 6.95 -28.80
CA LEU A 591 -35.37 5.80 -27.94
C LEU A 591 -34.45 5.79 -26.71
N ALA A 592 -33.15 6.05 -26.91
CA ALA A 592 -32.17 6.09 -25.83
C ALA A 592 -32.48 7.22 -24.83
N ASP A 593 -32.85 8.41 -25.32
CA ASP A 593 -33.24 9.56 -24.50
C ASP A 593 -34.49 9.30 -23.67
N TYR A 594 -35.50 8.65 -24.26
CA TYR A 594 -36.70 8.28 -23.51
C TYR A 594 -36.43 7.21 -22.45
N VAL A 595 -35.63 6.19 -22.77
CA VAL A 595 -35.23 5.16 -21.80
C VAL A 595 -34.41 5.78 -20.66
N ASN A 596 -33.50 6.72 -20.96
CA ASN A 596 -32.79 7.50 -19.94
C ASN A 596 -33.76 8.27 -19.02
N THR A 597 -34.77 8.92 -19.60
CA THR A 597 -35.82 9.62 -18.83
C THR A 597 -36.58 8.66 -17.91
N LEU A 598 -36.85 7.43 -18.35
CA LEU A 598 -37.51 6.41 -17.51
C LEU A 598 -36.60 5.93 -16.36
N LEU A 599 -35.29 5.82 -16.60
CA LEU A 599 -34.29 5.47 -15.58
C LEU A 599 -34.14 6.58 -14.54
N GLU A 600 -34.05 7.85 -14.98
CA GLU A 600 -33.95 9.02 -14.10
C GLU A 600 -35.17 9.14 -13.19
N ASN A 601 -36.37 8.93 -13.75
CA ASN A 601 -37.62 8.95 -13.00
C ASN A 601 -37.86 7.66 -12.18
N LYS A 602 -36.91 6.70 -12.18
CA LYS A 602 -37.00 5.41 -11.47
C LYS A 602 -38.25 4.58 -11.84
N LEU A 603 -38.76 4.76 -13.05
CA LEU A 603 -39.89 4.02 -13.61
C LEU A 603 -39.46 2.65 -14.14
N ILE A 604 -38.19 2.55 -14.53
CA ILE A 604 -37.54 1.28 -14.85
C ILE A 604 -36.24 1.16 -14.06
N THR A 605 -35.88 -0.06 -13.69
CA THR A 605 -34.59 -0.37 -13.06
C THR A 605 -33.92 -1.51 -13.81
N VAL A 606 -32.65 -1.32 -14.15
CA VAL A 606 -31.80 -2.34 -14.81
C VAL A 606 -30.65 -2.66 -13.87
N GLU A 607 -30.64 -3.88 -13.34
CA GLU A 607 -29.60 -4.35 -12.41
C GLU A 607 -29.30 -5.83 -12.66
N PRO A 608 -28.03 -6.27 -12.47
CA PRO A 608 -27.70 -7.68 -12.47
C PRO A 608 -28.24 -8.37 -11.21
N GLU A 609 -28.90 -9.50 -11.38
CA GLU A 609 -29.20 -10.48 -10.34
C GLU A 609 -28.13 -11.58 -10.40
N PHE A 610 -27.34 -11.70 -9.34
CA PHE A 610 -26.27 -12.69 -9.25
C PHE A 610 -26.87 -14.04 -8.84
N LEU A 611 -26.52 -15.09 -9.57
CA LEU A 611 -27.01 -16.45 -9.39
C LEU A 611 -25.85 -17.37 -9.04
N ASP A 612 -26.03 -18.25 -8.05
CA ASP A 612 -25.15 -19.40 -7.82
C ASP A 612 -25.70 -20.58 -8.62
N ASP A 613 -25.32 -20.71 -9.90
CA ASP A 613 -25.68 -21.83 -10.78
C ASP A 613 -24.44 -22.67 -11.15
N ASP A 614 -24.58 -23.99 -11.06
CA ASP A 614 -23.63 -25.02 -11.52
C ASP A 614 -23.26 -24.92 -13.02
N LYS A 615 -23.97 -24.10 -13.81
CA LYS A 615 -23.75 -23.87 -15.26
C LYS A 615 -22.80 -22.72 -15.60
N ASN A 616 -22.04 -22.17 -14.64
CA ASN A 616 -21.04 -21.13 -14.86
C ASN A 616 -21.60 -19.74 -15.28
N ASN A 617 -22.93 -19.55 -15.27
CA ASN A 617 -23.57 -18.24 -15.44
C ASN A 617 -23.67 -17.55 -14.08
N GLN A 618 -22.84 -16.53 -13.84
CA GLN A 618 -22.73 -15.87 -12.53
C GLN A 618 -23.78 -14.78 -12.28
N PHE A 619 -24.50 -14.31 -13.31
CA PHE A 619 -25.57 -13.31 -13.17
C PHE A 619 -26.47 -13.22 -14.41
N GLU A 620 -27.70 -12.74 -14.23
CA GLU A 620 -28.65 -12.34 -15.28
C GLU A 620 -28.99 -10.85 -15.11
N ILE A 621 -29.23 -10.11 -16.20
CA ILE A 621 -29.58 -8.68 -16.11
C ILE A 621 -31.11 -8.56 -16.11
N ILE A 622 -31.65 -8.00 -15.04
CA ILE A 622 -33.09 -7.88 -14.86
C ILE A 622 -33.53 -6.46 -15.12
N VAL A 623 -34.53 -6.33 -15.99
CA VAL A 623 -35.25 -5.08 -16.24
C VAL A 623 -36.59 -5.15 -15.51
N LYS A 624 -36.75 -4.35 -14.46
CA LYS A 624 -38.03 -4.22 -13.74
C LYS A 624 -38.71 -2.93 -14.18
N VAL A 625 -39.97 -3.02 -14.61
CA VAL A 625 -40.83 -1.87 -14.91
C VAL A 625 -41.77 -1.66 -13.72
N LYS A 626 -41.75 -0.48 -13.11
CA LYS A 626 -42.77 -0.12 -12.12
C LYS A 626 -44.04 0.25 -12.86
N ASN A 627 -45.06 -0.60 -12.77
CA ASN A 627 -46.39 -0.25 -13.24
C ASN A 627 -46.90 0.96 -12.44
N HIS A 628 -47.17 2.06 -13.14
CA HIS A 628 -48.21 2.97 -12.70
C HIS A 628 -49.53 2.20 -12.87
N GLY A 629 -50.23 1.99 -11.74
CA GLY A 629 -51.66 1.76 -11.81
C GLY A 629 -52.38 2.97 -12.38
#